data_AF-A0AAV4YG52-F1
#
_entry.id   AF-A0AAV4YG52-F1
#
_cell.length_a   1.000
_cell.length_b   1.000
_cell.length_c   1.000
_cell.angle_alpha   90.00
_cell.angle_beta   90.00
_cell.angle_gamma   90.00
#
_symmetry.space_group_name_H-M   'P 1'
#
loop_
_entity.id
_entity.type
_entity.pdbx_description
1 polymer ?
#
loop_
_entity_poly.entity_id
_entity_poly.type
_entity_poly.pdbx_seq_one_letter_code
_entity_poly.pdbx_strand_id
1 'polypeptide(L)'
;MLVEGVKIQHNLTIETNDEQLLKDDRWYKIEVNRFGNVATLSVKPTPSGQKNDPFAVSGASPAGYSKMDLDSKSYFYIGGTPKGYRVPRELKARNFAGCLSEVILEGKKCFIVFAPNNENGDFVSLELRDGYIIYQFNLGSQTRSVLKTNQKYNTGTWIRLAAERENLQGRLAVEDEYHDGQLPANSPSTMELQKKFSVLWWSSS
;
A
#
# COMPACT_ATOMS: atom_id res chain seq x y z
N MET A 1 -10.41 -22.26 24.99
CA MET A 1 -9.49 -23.05 24.14
C MET A 1 -9.27 -22.25 22.88
N LEU A 2 -8.01 -21.88 22.55
CA LEU A 2 -7.72 -21.21 21.28
C LEU A 2 -7.66 -22.29 20.19
N VAL A 3 -8.48 -22.15 19.15
CA VAL A 3 -8.39 -23.00 17.96
C VAL A 3 -7.08 -22.65 17.25
N GLU A 4 -6.30 -23.65 16.81
CA GLU A 4 -5.13 -23.36 15.97
C GLU A 4 -5.58 -22.71 14.65
N GLY A 5 -4.94 -21.60 14.29
CA GLY A 5 -5.31 -20.84 13.10
C GLY A 5 -5.07 -21.67 11.85
N VAL A 6 -6.14 -21.92 11.08
CA VAL A 6 -6.07 -22.69 9.82
C VAL A 6 -5.19 -21.95 8.82
N LYS A 7 -3.95 -22.42 8.68
CA LYS A 7 -2.93 -21.84 7.80
C LYS A 7 -3.01 -22.46 6.42
N ILE A 8 -3.36 -21.64 5.42
CA ILE A 8 -3.06 -21.95 4.01
C ILE A 8 -1.65 -21.49 3.67
N GLN A 9 -0.93 -22.27 2.85
CA GLN A 9 0.38 -21.92 2.32
C GLN A 9 0.47 -22.47 0.89
N HIS A 10 0.90 -21.64 -0.04
CA HIS A 10 1.17 -22.05 -1.41
C HIS A 10 2.56 -22.69 -1.53
N ASN A 11 2.74 -23.64 -2.45
CA ASN A 11 3.99 -24.40 -2.57
C ASN A 11 5.13 -23.62 -3.24
N LEU A 12 4.81 -22.62 -4.07
CA LEU A 12 5.81 -21.71 -4.64
C LEU A 12 6.36 -20.80 -3.53
N THR A 13 7.65 -20.95 -3.25
CA THR A 13 8.41 -20.03 -2.38
C THR A 13 8.82 -18.80 -3.18
N ILE A 14 8.80 -17.64 -2.54
CA ILE A 14 9.36 -16.38 -3.04
C ILE A 14 10.51 -16.04 -2.09
N GLU A 15 11.70 -15.78 -2.62
CA GLU A 15 12.82 -15.28 -1.82
C GLU A 15 12.68 -13.75 -1.63
N THR A 16 12.97 -13.25 -0.43
CA THR A 16 12.98 -11.81 -0.15
C THR A 16 14.31 -11.21 -0.56
N ASN A 17 14.30 -10.06 -1.22
CA ASN A 17 15.51 -9.38 -1.69
C ASN A 17 16.18 -8.61 -0.55
N ASP A 18 16.63 -9.35 0.47
CA ASP A 18 17.55 -8.90 1.52
C ASP A 18 19.02 -9.15 1.11
N GLU A 19 19.95 -8.58 1.88
CA GLU A 19 21.40 -8.60 1.60
C GLU A 19 22.01 -10.01 1.52
N GLN A 20 21.30 -11.06 1.98
CA GLN A 20 21.76 -12.45 1.97
C GLN A 20 21.08 -13.29 0.87
N LEU A 21 19.97 -12.80 0.30
CA LEU A 21 19.07 -13.55 -0.60
C LEU A 21 18.73 -12.79 -1.89
N LEU A 22 19.70 -12.05 -2.45
CA LEU A 22 19.62 -11.30 -3.72
C LEU A 22 19.51 -12.18 -5.00
N LYS A 23 18.70 -13.25 -4.97
CA LYS A 23 18.65 -14.28 -6.03
C LYS A 23 17.40 -14.27 -6.90
N ASP A 24 16.33 -13.62 -6.45
CA ASP A 24 15.04 -13.62 -7.14
C ASP A 24 14.63 -12.19 -7.49
N ASP A 25 14.82 -11.82 -8.76
CA ASP A 25 14.47 -10.51 -9.33
C ASP A 25 13.03 -10.47 -9.89
N ARG A 26 12.30 -11.59 -9.79
CA ARG A 26 11.00 -11.76 -10.46
C ARG A 26 9.88 -11.10 -9.66
N TRP A 27 8.99 -10.42 -10.37
CA TRP A 27 7.75 -9.94 -9.78
C TRP A 27 6.72 -11.06 -9.62
N TYR A 28 6.02 -11.04 -8.49
CA TYR A 28 4.98 -12.01 -8.16
C TYR A 28 3.62 -11.32 -7.98
N LYS A 29 2.58 -11.94 -8.52
CA LYS A 29 1.18 -11.61 -8.20
C LYS A 29 0.69 -12.59 -7.14
N ILE A 30 0.47 -12.08 -5.93
CA ILE A 30 -0.15 -12.79 -4.80
C ILE A 30 -1.61 -12.36 -4.75
N GLU A 31 -2.54 -13.32 -4.76
CA GLU A 31 -3.98 -13.07 -4.72
C GLU A 31 -4.60 -13.88 -3.58
N VAL A 32 -5.27 -13.21 -2.65
CA VAL A 32 -5.98 -13.83 -1.53
C VAL A 32 -7.45 -13.41 -1.61
N ASN A 33 -8.35 -14.39 -1.69
CA ASN A 33 -9.79 -14.15 -1.69
C ASN A 33 -10.42 -14.89 -0.49
N ARG A 34 -11.43 -14.30 0.16
CA ARG A 34 -12.13 -14.93 1.28
C ARG A 34 -13.64 -14.76 1.14
N PHE A 35 -14.37 -15.87 1.16
CA PHE A 35 -15.83 -15.89 1.16
C PHE A 35 -16.32 -16.69 2.37
N GLY A 36 -16.96 -15.99 3.31
CA GLY A 36 -17.34 -16.57 4.61
C GLY A 36 -16.11 -17.14 5.35
N ASN A 37 -16.20 -18.39 5.77
CA ASN A 37 -15.11 -19.09 6.46
C ASN A 37 -14.03 -19.65 5.50
N VAL A 38 -14.24 -19.61 4.18
CA VAL A 38 -13.32 -20.18 3.17
C VAL A 38 -12.38 -19.09 2.64
N ALA A 39 -11.09 -19.41 2.52
CA ALA A 39 -10.07 -18.56 1.90
C ALA A 39 -9.30 -19.32 0.81
N THR A 40 -8.90 -18.61 -0.25
CA THR A 40 -8.05 -19.11 -1.33
C THR A 40 -6.81 -18.22 -1.48
N LEU A 41 -5.69 -18.82 -1.87
CA LEU A 41 -4.40 -18.17 -2.09
C LEU A 41 -3.80 -18.66 -3.41
N SER A 42 -3.55 -17.73 -4.34
CA SER A 42 -2.86 -17.96 -5.61
C SER A 42 -1.55 -17.16 -5.65
N VAL A 43 -0.47 -17.74 -6.15
CA VAL A 43 0.85 -17.10 -6.20
C VAL A 43 1.53 -17.43 -7.52
N LYS A 44 1.61 -16.45 -8.42
CA LYS A 44 2.14 -16.60 -9.78
C LYS A 44 3.29 -15.61 -10.04
N PRO A 45 4.37 -16.03 -10.72
CA PRO A 45 5.31 -15.06 -11.30
C PRO A 45 4.63 -14.30 -12.44
N THR A 46 5.01 -13.04 -12.65
CA THR A 46 4.64 -12.26 -13.84
C THR A 46 5.49 -12.71 -15.05
N PRO A 47 5.05 -12.49 -16.30
CA PRO A 47 3.75 -11.95 -16.73
C PRO A 47 2.58 -12.93 -16.55
N SER A 48 2.84 -14.19 -16.20
CA SER A 48 1.81 -15.24 -16.04
C SER A 48 0.76 -14.96 -14.95
N GLY A 49 0.98 -13.97 -14.08
CA GLY A 49 0.03 -13.50 -13.07
C GLY A 49 -1.39 -13.19 -13.56
N GLN A 50 -1.59 -12.90 -14.85
CA GLN A 50 -2.93 -12.68 -15.43
C GLN A 50 -3.69 -13.98 -15.80
N LYS A 51 -3.05 -15.15 -15.71
CA LYS A 51 -3.69 -16.45 -15.97
C LYS A 51 -4.28 -17.04 -14.68
N ASN A 52 -5.16 -18.03 -14.83
CA ASN A 52 -5.57 -18.89 -13.72
C ASN A 52 -4.34 -19.60 -13.12
N ASP A 53 -4.33 -19.75 -11.80
CA ASP A 53 -3.29 -20.48 -11.09
C ASP A 53 -3.74 -21.93 -10.86
N PRO A 54 -3.12 -22.94 -11.50
CA PRO A 54 -3.48 -24.34 -11.30
C PRO A 54 -2.98 -24.92 -9.96
N PHE A 55 -2.16 -24.17 -9.20
CA PHE A 55 -1.61 -24.56 -7.91
C PHE A 55 -2.24 -23.79 -6.72
N ALA A 56 -3.22 -22.92 -7.00
CA ALA A 56 -3.93 -22.15 -5.98
C ALA A 56 -4.47 -23.03 -4.86
N VAL A 57 -4.10 -22.70 -3.62
CA VAL A 57 -4.50 -23.46 -2.43
C VAL A 57 -5.76 -22.87 -1.79
N SER A 58 -6.57 -23.73 -1.19
CA SER A 58 -7.79 -23.35 -0.48
C SER A 58 -7.81 -23.94 0.92
N GLY A 59 -8.47 -23.27 1.86
CA GLY A 59 -8.68 -23.76 3.23
C GLY A 59 -9.82 -23.01 3.90
N ALA A 60 -10.31 -23.51 5.04
CA ALA A 60 -11.45 -22.91 5.73
C ALA A 60 -11.29 -22.92 7.25
N SER A 61 -11.66 -21.82 7.90
CA SER A 61 -11.91 -21.81 9.34
C SER A 61 -13.17 -22.62 9.67
N PRO A 62 -13.37 -23.04 10.95
CA PRO A 62 -14.60 -23.74 11.34
C PRO A 62 -15.85 -22.89 11.01
N ALA A 63 -16.96 -23.52 10.63
CA ALA A 63 -18.08 -22.87 9.95
C ALA A 63 -18.71 -21.63 10.66
N GLY A 64 -18.57 -21.52 11.99
CA GLY A 64 -19.02 -20.33 12.75
C GLY A 64 -18.12 -19.09 12.61
N TYR A 65 -16.91 -19.20 12.07
CA TYR A 65 -15.90 -18.14 11.98
C TYR A 65 -15.86 -17.51 10.57
N SER A 66 -17.01 -17.01 10.11
CA SER A 66 -17.22 -16.48 8.76
C SER A 66 -17.10 -14.95 8.65
N LYS A 67 -17.23 -14.22 9.76
CA LYS A 67 -17.06 -12.76 9.82
C LYS A 67 -15.61 -12.38 10.13
N MET A 68 -15.15 -11.27 9.55
CA MET A 68 -13.93 -10.57 9.97
C MET A 68 -14.37 -9.26 10.61
N ASP A 69 -14.24 -9.16 11.93
CA ASP A 69 -14.61 -7.96 12.68
C ASP A 69 -13.50 -6.92 12.60
N LEU A 70 -13.77 -5.83 11.88
CA LEU A 70 -12.93 -4.64 11.77
C LEU A 70 -13.70 -3.42 12.28
N ASP A 71 -13.01 -2.52 12.96
CA ASP A 71 -13.55 -1.31 13.57
C ASP A 71 -12.71 -0.05 13.24
N SER A 72 -13.10 1.11 13.76
CA SER A 72 -12.37 2.38 13.58
C SER A 72 -11.04 2.48 14.33
N LYS A 73 -10.57 1.38 14.95
CA LYS A 73 -9.26 1.24 15.61
C LYS A 73 -8.41 0.14 14.96
N SER A 74 -8.93 -0.51 13.93
CA SER A 74 -8.27 -1.59 13.20
C SER A 74 -7.29 -1.01 12.19
N TYR A 75 -6.06 -1.54 12.15
CA TYR A 75 -5.00 -1.07 11.26
C TYR A 75 -4.70 -2.12 10.18
N PHE A 76 -4.49 -1.66 8.95
CA PHE A 76 -3.92 -2.46 7.87
C PHE A 76 -2.43 -2.11 7.71
N TYR A 77 -1.58 -3.13 7.62
CA TYR A 77 -0.13 -2.98 7.56
C TYR A 77 0.42 -3.64 6.29
N ILE A 78 1.31 -2.93 5.59
CA ILE A 78 1.96 -3.36 4.35
C ILE A 78 3.46 -3.12 4.54
N GLY A 79 4.31 -4.06 4.11
CA GLY A 79 5.77 -3.94 4.19
C GLY A 79 6.40 -4.03 5.59
N GLY A 80 5.62 -3.90 6.68
CA GLY A 80 6.14 -4.10 8.03
C GLY A 80 5.16 -3.70 9.13
N THR A 81 5.60 -3.82 10.38
CA THR A 81 4.80 -3.54 11.58
C THR A 81 5.50 -2.54 12.50
N PRO A 82 4.77 -1.65 13.20
CA PRO A 82 5.38 -0.63 14.05
C PRO A 82 6.25 -1.22 15.17
N LYS A 83 7.37 -0.54 15.50
CA LYS A 83 8.21 -0.88 16.66
C LYS A 83 7.36 -0.94 17.93
N GLY A 84 7.45 -2.03 18.68
CA GLY A 84 6.65 -2.29 19.88
C GLY A 84 5.26 -2.90 19.65
N TYR A 85 4.79 -3.03 18.40
CA TYR A 85 3.50 -3.68 18.12
C TYR A 85 3.51 -5.18 18.44
N ARG A 86 2.51 -5.63 19.19
CA ARG A 86 2.30 -7.03 19.58
C ARG A 86 1.57 -7.79 18.47
N VAL A 87 2.32 -8.17 17.44
CA VAL A 87 1.84 -9.11 16.40
C VAL A 87 1.39 -10.45 17.02
N PRO A 88 0.39 -11.14 16.46
CA PRO A 88 0.09 -12.53 16.78
C PRO A 88 1.32 -13.43 16.60
N ARG A 89 1.45 -14.47 17.43
CA ARG A 89 2.57 -15.44 17.41
C ARG A 89 2.71 -16.19 16.08
N GLU A 90 1.63 -16.23 15.30
CA GLU A 90 1.54 -16.82 13.97
C GLU A 90 2.30 -16.00 12.90
N LEU A 91 2.48 -14.68 13.11
CA LEU A 91 3.26 -13.81 12.23
C LEU A 91 4.76 -13.88 12.56
N LYS A 92 5.50 -14.66 11.77
CA LYS A 92 6.96 -14.83 11.93
C LYS A 92 7.78 -13.65 11.41
N ALA A 93 7.35 -13.02 10.32
CA ALA A 93 8.00 -11.84 9.75
C ALA A 93 7.40 -10.56 10.35
N ARG A 94 8.25 -9.55 10.61
CA ARG A 94 7.84 -8.23 11.14
C ARG A 94 8.04 -7.07 10.16
N ASN A 95 8.98 -7.24 9.22
CA ASN A 95 9.39 -6.30 8.19
C ASN A 95 9.49 -7.07 6.85
N PHE A 96 9.50 -6.35 5.73
CA PHE A 96 9.72 -6.86 4.38
C PHE A 96 10.96 -6.21 3.77
N ALA A 97 11.77 -7.01 3.06
CA ALA A 97 12.87 -6.55 2.23
C ALA A 97 12.59 -6.98 0.79
N GLY A 98 12.48 -6.01 -0.12
CA GLY A 98 11.90 -6.18 -1.44
C GLY A 98 11.01 -4.99 -1.79
N CYS A 99 10.62 -4.89 -3.07
CA CYS A 99 9.95 -3.71 -3.61
C CYS A 99 8.50 -4.13 -3.92
N LEU A 100 7.50 -3.26 -3.65
CA LEU A 100 6.08 -3.56 -3.84
C LEU A 100 5.51 -2.79 -5.04
N SER A 101 4.50 -3.38 -5.68
CA SER A 101 3.76 -2.78 -6.80
C SER A 101 2.32 -2.48 -6.37
N GLU A 102 1.32 -2.66 -7.24
CA GLU A 102 -0.07 -2.38 -6.93
C GLU A 102 -0.62 -3.24 -5.79
N VAL A 103 -1.18 -2.61 -4.76
CA VAL A 103 -1.98 -3.26 -3.72
C VAL A 103 -3.45 -2.98 -3.99
N ILE A 104 -4.28 -4.02 -3.96
CA ILE A 104 -5.70 -3.98 -4.28
C ILE A 104 -6.49 -4.65 -3.14
N LEU A 105 -7.51 -3.96 -2.61
CA LEU A 105 -8.44 -4.47 -1.61
C LEU A 105 -9.87 -4.27 -2.11
N GLU A 106 -10.73 -5.30 -2.02
CA GLU A 106 -12.11 -5.28 -2.52
C GLU A 106 -12.24 -4.74 -3.97
N GLY A 107 -11.29 -5.13 -4.83
CA GLY A 107 -11.21 -4.69 -6.23
C GLY A 107 -10.74 -3.24 -6.45
N LYS A 108 -10.42 -2.49 -5.39
CA LYS A 108 -9.99 -1.08 -5.44
C LYS A 108 -8.49 -0.96 -5.17
N LYS A 109 -7.78 -0.14 -5.96
CA LYS A 109 -6.36 0.18 -5.71
C LYS A 109 -6.22 0.97 -4.42
N CYS A 110 -5.22 0.65 -3.62
CA CYS A 110 -4.89 1.37 -2.40
C CYS A 110 -4.00 2.59 -2.70
N PHE A 111 -4.18 3.67 -1.93
CA PHE A 111 -3.28 4.82 -1.93
C PHE A 111 -1.92 4.42 -1.35
N ILE A 112 -0.84 5.01 -1.87
CA ILE A 112 0.52 4.82 -1.35
C ILE A 112 0.66 5.61 -0.04
N VAL A 113 0.15 6.84 -0.01
CA VAL A 113 -0.01 7.66 1.20
C VAL A 113 -1.40 8.29 1.17
N PHE A 114 -2.09 8.31 2.30
CA PHE A 114 -3.28 9.15 2.50
C PHE A 114 -3.36 9.59 3.96
N ALA A 115 -3.42 10.90 4.18
CA ALA A 115 -3.64 11.51 5.49
C ALA A 115 -4.70 12.61 5.34
N PRO A 116 -5.94 12.37 5.78
CA PRO A 116 -7.01 13.37 5.79
C PRO A 116 -7.14 14.09 7.14
N ASN A 117 -7.90 15.18 7.13
CA ASN A 117 -8.63 15.69 8.27
C ASN A 117 -10.11 15.80 7.89
N ASN A 118 -10.94 15.00 8.55
CA ASN A 118 -12.35 14.87 8.25
C ASN A 118 -13.21 16.02 8.84
N GLU A 119 -12.61 16.95 9.59
CA GLU A 119 -13.30 18.07 10.23
C GLU A 119 -13.24 19.35 9.39
N ASN A 120 -12.12 19.62 8.70
CA ASN A 120 -11.94 20.80 7.84
C ASN A 120 -11.82 20.49 6.34
N GLY A 121 -11.60 19.22 5.96
CA GLY A 121 -11.44 18.77 4.57
C GLY A 121 -10.00 18.85 4.04
N ASP A 122 -9.02 19.19 4.87
CA ASP A 122 -7.59 19.09 4.51
C ASP A 122 -7.23 17.64 4.19
N PHE A 123 -6.33 17.43 3.24
CA PHE A 123 -5.67 16.13 3.08
C PHE A 123 -4.35 16.25 2.32
N VAL A 124 -3.54 15.20 2.42
CA VAL A 124 -2.48 14.90 1.46
C VAL A 124 -2.58 13.43 1.03
N SER A 125 -2.35 13.15 -0.26
CA SER A 125 -2.26 11.78 -0.76
C SER A 125 -1.26 11.61 -1.89
N LEU A 126 -0.73 10.39 -1.99
CA LEU A 126 0.07 9.89 -3.09
C LEU A 126 -0.56 8.58 -3.60
N GLU A 127 -0.79 8.45 -4.90
CA GLU A 127 -1.49 7.32 -5.50
C GLU A 127 -0.94 6.95 -6.89
N LEU A 128 -1.26 5.74 -7.34
CA LEU A 128 -1.03 5.26 -8.71
C LEU A 128 -2.38 5.09 -9.41
N ARG A 129 -2.70 5.98 -10.37
CA ARG A 129 -3.99 6.03 -11.06
C ARG A 129 -3.80 5.92 -12.57
N ASP A 130 -4.43 4.91 -13.18
CA ASP A 130 -4.34 4.59 -14.63
C ASP A 130 -2.91 4.40 -15.18
N GLY A 131 -1.95 4.17 -14.27
CA GLY A 131 -0.53 4.02 -14.52
C GLY A 131 0.31 5.26 -14.16
N TYR A 132 -0.31 6.41 -13.92
CA TYR A 132 0.37 7.66 -13.56
C TYR A 132 0.52 7.78 -12.03
N ILE A 133 1.64 8.34 -11.58
CA ILE A 133 1.77 8.76 -10.18
C ILE A 133 1.03 10.09 -10.03
N ILE A 134 0.17 10.19 -9.02
CA ILE A 134 -0.52 11.42 -8.65
C ILE A 134 -0.17 11.77 -7.21
N TYR A 135 0.31 12.99 -7.00
CA TYR A 135 0.40 13.65 -5.70
C TYR A 135 -0.65 14.74 -5.62
N GLN A 136 -1.38 14.81 -4.51
CA GLN A 136 -2.42 15.82 -4.32
C GLN A 136 -2.51 16.25 -2.86
N PHE A 137 -2.87 17.50 -2.64
CA PHE A 137 -3.14 18.03 -1.30
C PHE A 137 -4.27 19.06 -1.34
N ASN A 138 -4.96 19.19 -0.21
CA ASN A 138 -6.07 20.10 0.00
C ASN A 138 -5.87 20.87 1.31
N LEU A 139 -6.10 22.18 1.27
CA LEU A 139 -5.92 23.14 2.37
C LEU A 139 -7.25 23.85 2.69
N GLY A 140 -8.33 23.07 2.78
CA GLY A 140 -9.70 23.51 3.03
C GLY A 140 -10.36 24.23 1.87
N SER A 141 -11.69 24.41 1.96
CA SER A 141 -12.48 25.29 1.07
C SER A 141 -12.26 25.09 -0.44
N GLN A 142 -12.13 23.82 -0.88
CA GLN A 142 -11.83 23.42 -2.28
C GLN A 142 -10.44 23.82 -2.81
N THR A 143 -9.55 24.31 -1.95
CA THR A 143 -8.15 24.59 -2.29
C THR A 143 -7.38 23.29 -2.53
N ARG A 144 -7.39 22.77 -3.77
CA ARG A 144 -6.75 21.49 -4.12
C ARG A 144 -5.68 21.65 -5.20
N SER A 145 -4.47 21.19 -4.90
CA SER A 145 -3.40 20.99 -5.88
C SER A 145 -3.36 19.53 -6.33
N VAL A 146 -3.00 19.29 -7.60
CA VAL A 146 -2.86 17.95 -8.19
C VAL A 146 -1.67 17.96 -9.14
N LEU A 147 -0.64 17.21 -8.79
CA LEU A 147 0.51 16.93 -9.64
C LEU A 147 0.40 15.50 -10.15
N LYS A 148 0.68 15.30 -11.44
CA LYS A 148 0.49 14.03 -12.13
C LYS A 148 1.60 13.86 -13.17
N THR A 149 2.25 12.71 -13.17
CA THR A 149 3.25 12.35 -14.20
C THR A 149 2.65 12.37 -15.62
N ASN A 150 3.45 12.80 -16.60
CA ASN A 150 3.14 12.63 -18.02
C ASN A 150 3.37 11.17 -18.44
N GLN A 151 4.33 10.48 -17.80
CA GLN A 151 4.63 9.08 -18.06
C GLN A 151 3.88 8.11 -17.14
N LYS A 152 3.75 6.86 -17.58
CA LYS A 152 3.18 5.77 -16.78
C LYS A 152 4.28 4.92 -16.16
N TYR A 153 4.16 4.69 -14.86
CA TYR A 153 5.14 3.99 -14.03
C TYR A 153 4.62 2.65 -13.48
N ASN A 154 3.44 2.18 -13.90
CA ASN A 154 2.96 0.82 -13.65
C ASN A 154 3.63 -0.24 -14.57
N THR A 155 4.91 -0.06 -14.88
CA THR A 155 5.68 -0.85 -15.85
C THR A 155 6.16 -2.19 -15.30
N GLY A 156 6.12 -2.39 -13.99
CA GLY A 156 6.84 -3.48 -13.32
C GLY A 156 8.34 -3.21 -13.16
N THR A 157 8.81 -1.99 -13.41
CA THR A 157 10.12 -1.53 -12.93
C THR A 157 9.93 -0.92 -11.53
N TRP A 158 10.94 -1.05 -10.66
CA TRP A 158 11.01 -0.20 -9.47
C TRP A 158 11.07 1.28 -9.86
N ILE A 159 10.66 2.18 -8.95
CA ILE A 159 10.79 3.64 -9.15
C ILE A 159 11.23 4.34 -7.86
N ARG A 160 11.96 5.45 -8.03
CA ARG A 160 12.21 6.48 -7.03
C ARG A 160 11.22 7.61 -7.23
N LEU A 161 10.66 8.11 -6.14
CA LEU A 161 9.81 9.30 -6.13
C LEU A 161 10.05 10.13 -4.88
N ALA A 162 9.81 11.43 -4.99
CA ALA A 162 9.72 12.37 -3.87
C ALA A 162 8.46 13.22 -4.07
N ALA A 163 7.72 13.47 -2.98
CA ALA A 163 6.49 14.25 -3.00
C ALA A 163 6.46 15.18 -1.79
N GLU A 164 6.54 16.48 -2.06
CA GLU A 164 6.85 17.52 -1.08
C GLU A 164 5.84 18.67 -1.15
N ARG A 165 5.64 19.37 -0.04
CA ARG A 165 4.87 20.63 0.02
C ARG A 165 5.54 21.60 0.98
N GLU A 166 5.91 22.76 0.46
CA GLU A 166 6.31 23.92 1.25
C GLU A 166 5.24 25.01 1.11
N ASN A 167 4.47 25.22 2.18
CA ASN A 167 3.36 26.17 2.23
C ASN A 167 2.36 25.96 1.07
N LEU A 168 2.33 26.87 0.10
CA LEU A 168 1.41 26.85 -1.04
C LEU A 168 1.99 26.15 -2.29
N GLN A 169 3.29 25.85 -2.29
CA GLN A 169 3.96 25.12 -3.37
C GLN A 169 4.00 23.63 -3.03
N GLY A 170 3.68 22.79 -4.01
CA GLY A 170 3.93 21.36 -3.99
C GLY A 170 4.86 20.94 -5.11
N ARG A 171 5.58 19.84 -4.89
CA ARG A 171 6.48 19.21 -5.87
C ARG A 171 6.26 17.71 -5.90
N LEU A 172 6.35 17.14 -7.10
CA LEU A 172 6.40 15.71 -7.36
C LEU A 172 7.57 15.43 -8.31
N ALA A 173 8.54 14.65 -7.85
CA ALA A 173 9.62 14.12 -8.68
C ALA A 173 9.47 12.59 -8.78
N VAL A 174 9.62 12.02 -9.98
CA VAL A 174 9.57 10.57 -10.25
C VAL A 174 10.64 10.22 -11.29
N GLU A 175 11.72 9.56 -10.86
CA GLU A 175 12.99 9.47 -11.62
C GLU A 175 13.41 10.85 -12.18
N ASP A 176 13.54 10.98 -13.51
CA ASP A 176 13.91 12.22 -14.20
C ASP A 176 12.73 13.17 -14.49
N GLU A 177 11.50 12.82 -14.09
CA GLU A 177 10.30 13.63 -14.32
C GLU A 177 9.96 14.51 -13.10
N TYR A 178 9.86 15.83 -13.31
CA TYR A 178 9.61 16.84 -12.28
C TYR A 178 8.35 17.65 -12.56
N HIS A 179 7.54 17.83 -11.52
CA HIS A 179 6.31 18.63 -11.53
C HIS A 179 6.31 19.57 -10.32
N ASP A 180 6.01 20.85 -10.55
CA ASP A 180 5.77 21.85 -9.51
C ASP A 180 4.33 22.37 -9.65
N GLY A 181 3.69 22.70 -8.52
CA GLY A 181 2.32 23.24 -8.49
C GLY A 181 2.14 24.27 -7.41
N GLN A 182 1.57 25.41 -7.79
CA GLN A 182 1.37 26.57 -6.92
C GLN A 182 -0.12 26.80 -6.66
N LEU A 183 -0.52 26.81 -5.38
CA LEU A 183 -1.86 27.25 -4.98
C LEU A 183 -2.01 28.78 -5.04
N PRO A 184 -3.25 29.30 -5.19
CA PRO A 184 -3.53 30.74 -5.13
C PRO A 184 -2.96 31.41 -3.86
N ALA A 185 -2.43 32.63 -4.00
CA ALA A 185 -1.79 33.35 -2.88
C ALA A 185 -2.73 33.70 -1.70
N ASN A 186 -4.05 33.59 -1.90
CA ASN A 186 -5.09 33.77 -0.88
C ASN A 186 -5.54 32.45 -0.22
N SER A 187 -4.92 31.33 -0.54
CA SER A 187 -5.17 30.04 0.11
C SER A 187 -4.53 29.95 1.51
N PRO A 188 -5.09 29.13 2.43
CA PRO A 188 -4.43 28.82 3.70
C PRO A 188 -3.05 28.17 3.46
N SER A 189 -2.02 28.60 4.18
CA SER A 189 -0.67 28.03 4.11
C SER A 189 -0.50 26.81 5.02
N THR A 190 -1.24 26.78 6.13
CA THR A 190 -1.29 25.67 7.09
C THR A 190 -2.09 24.49 6.55
N MET A 191 -1.70 23.27 6.95
CA MET A 191 -2.44 22.04 6.71
C MET A 191 -2.55 21.31 8.04
N GLU A 192 -3.76 21.12 8.56
CA GLU A 192 -4.00 20.45 9.83
C GLU A 192 -4.44 19.01 9.57
N LEU A 193 -3.52 18.05 9.70
CA LEU A 193 -3.81 16.63 9.54
C LEU A 193 -4.27 16.01 10.89
N GLN A 194 -5.27 15.13 10.87
CA GLN A 194 -5.65 14.38 12.07
C GLN A 194 -4.47 13.50 12.51
N LYS A 195 -4.13 13.52 13.82
CA LYS A 195 -2.93 12.87 14.42
C LYS A 195 -2.92 11.33 14.41
N LYS A 196 -3.67 10.70 13.49
CA LYS A 196 -3.80 9.24 13.29
C LYS A 196 -3.73 8.94 11.79
N PHE A 197 -2.52 8.88 11.23
CA PHE A 197 -2.28 8.62 9.81
C PHE A 197 -1.19 7.58 9.61
N SER A 198 -1.34 6.76 8.56
CA SER A 198 -0.35 5.75 8.18
C SER A 198 0.76 6.39 7.37
N VAL A 199 1.86 6.77 8.03
CA VAL A 199 3.09 7.20 7.36
C VAL A 199 3.87 5.97 6.90
N LEU A 200 4.12 5.86 5.60
CA LEU A 200 5.21 5.03 5.08
C LEU A 200 6.54 5.71 5.44
N TRP A 201 7.13 5.31 6.56
CA TRP A 201 8.44 5.80 6.98
C TRP A 201 9.55 5.09 6.22
N TRP A 202 10.36 5.87 5.49
CA TRP A 202 11.74 5.53 5.18
C TRP A 202 12.65 6.63 5.75
N SER A 203 13.77 6.22 6.33
CA SER A 203 14.86 7.12 6.72
C SER A 203 16.17 6.39 6.49
N SER A 204 17.07 6.99 5.71
CA SER A 204 18.47 6.56 5.67
C SER A 204 19.23 7.19 6.84
N SER A 205 19.93 6.36 7.59
CA SER A 205 21.01 6.73 8.52
C SER A 205 21.97 5.56 8.70
#